data_AF-A0A1C5IQZ0-F1
#
_entry.id   AF-A0A1C5IQZ0-F1
#
_cell.length_a   1.000
_cell.length_b   1.000
_cell.length_c   1.000
_cell.angle_alpha   90.00
_cell.angle_beta   90.00
_cell.angle_gamma   90.00
#
_symmetry.space_group_name_H-M   'P 1'
#
loop_
_entity.id
_entity.type
_entity.pdbx_description
1 polymer ?
#
loop_
_entity_poly.entity_id
_entity_poly.type
_entity_poly.pdbx_seq_one_letter_code
_entity_poly.pdbx_strand_id
1 'polypeptide(L)'
;MTSLLPGNALAGVRVGLSASDSPDLARLGLLPNHFRLALAEIARTVLVGGGTLAYGGHLRPDGHTAFLLREVQRYGPLDSPPLLLALAWQNHRQVPLPELRRLRDEAGLYAGTVFLDPAGGEVDPARERGDEPAPVAEADRAPALTAMRSYLAERVDGRVVIGGRRSGFGGRMPGLIEEVLLALDHGTPLYLAGGFGGTTWDILRVLGLGDPDWLPPDEGAEPPDPRYRDAIAQLAARAGDVPDNGLTTQENRRLAETHRPSEIAGLVGLGLGRLHSATG
;
A
#
# COMPACT_ATOMS: atom_id res chain seq x y z
N MET A 1 10.76 14.80 26.27
CA MET A 1 11.05 13.42 26.73
C MET A 1 10.19 12.51 25.90
N THR A 2 10.78 11.62 25.10
CA THR A 2 10.04 10.65 24.27
C THR A 2 9.54 9.56 25.20
N SER A 3 8.25 9.54 25.51
CA SER A 3 7.64 8.42 26.21
C SER A 3 7.77 7.15 25.35
N LEU A 4 8.04 6.04 26.01
CA LEU A 4 7.98 4.72 25.38
C LEU A 4 6.53 4.44 24.95
N LEU A 5 6.36 3.95 23.73
CA LEU A 5 5.05 3.47 23.26
C LEU A 5 4.68 2.18 24.01
N PRO A 6 3.41 1.97 24.39
CA PRO A 6 2.97 0.71 24.97
C PRO A 6 3.07 -0.43 23.94
N GLY A 7 3.13 -1.68 24.42
CA GLY A 7 3.29 -2.85 23.54
C GLY A 7 2.16 -3.03 22.51
N ASN A 8 0.96 -2.53 22.81
CA ASN A 8 -0.22 -2.55 21.95
C ASN A 8 -0.58 -1.15 21.40
N ALA A 9 0.43 -0.29 21.14
CA ALA A 9 0.23 1.09 20.71
C ALA A 9 -0.55 1.27 19.39
N LEU A 10 -0.79 0.19 18.64
CA LEU A 10 -1.53 0.18 17.38
C LEU A 10 -2.87 -0.56 17.49
N ALA A 11 -3.33 -0.87 18.70
CA ALA A 11 -4.62 -1.53 18.91
C ALA A 11 -5.76 -0.73 18.23
N GLY A 12 -6.52 -1.38 17.36
CA GLY A 12 -7.62 -0.72 16.62
C GLY A 12 -7.18 0.12 15.43
N VAL A 13 -5.87 0.25 15.16
CA VAL A 13 -5.33 0.94 13.98
C VAL A 13 -5.25 -0.04 12.80
N ARG A 14 -5.85 0.31 11.66
CA ARG A 14 -5.70 -0.41 10.39
C ARG A 14 -4.78 0.33 9.43
N VAL A 15 -3.69 -0.31 9.02
CA VAL A 15 -2.68 0.28 8.13
C VAL A 15 -2.83 -0.23 6.71
N GLY A 16 -3.02 0.68 5.76
CA GLY A 16 -2.98 0.39 4.33
C GLY A 16 -1.56 0.20 3.83
N LEU A 17 -1.27 -0.94 3.18
CA LEU A 17 0.03 -1.19 2.54
C LEU A 17 -0.06 -0.95 1.03
N SER A 18 0.63 0.07 0.55
CA SER A 18 0.75 0.44 -0.87
C SER A 18 2.14 0.08 -1.37
N ALA A 19 2.25 -1.06 -2.05
CA ALA A 19 3.52 -1.61 -2.50
C ALA A 19 3.48 -2.03 -3.98
N SER A 20 4.50 -1.64 -4.72
CA SER A 20 4.73 -2.10 -6.10
C SER A 20 6.23 -2.11 -6.38
N ASP A 21 6.66 -2.95 -7.32
CA ASP A 21 8.05 -3.03 -7.77
C ASP A 21 8.59 -1.64 -8.14
N SER A 22 9.88 -1.41 -7.83
CA SER A 22 10.58 -0.18 -8.16
C SER A 22 11.56 -0.40 -9.31
N PRO A 23 11.61 0.50 -10.31
CA PRO A 23 12.63 0.45 -11.36
C PRO A 23 14.03 0.86 -10.87
N ASP A 24 14.14 1.52 -9.71
CA ASP A 24 15.41 2.08 -9.22
C ASP A 24 16.23 1.11 -8.38
N LEU A 25 15.73 -0.10 -8.09
CA LEU A 25 16.39 -1.03 -7.16
C LEU A 25 17.86 -1.30 -7.57
N ALA A 26 18.11 -1.56 -8.84
CA ALA A 26 19.46 -1.83 -9.33
C ALA A 26 20.41 -0.64 -9.15
N ARG A 27 19.93 0.59 -9.40
CA ARG A 27 20.70 1.84 -9.22
C ARG A 27 21.06 2.07 -7.75
N LEU A 28 20.22 1.58 -6.84
CA LEU A 28 20.40 1.63 -5.40
C LEU A 28 21.18 0.44 -4.83
N GLY A 29 21.64 -0.49 -5.67
CA GLY A 29 22.32 -1.72 -5.22
C GLY A 29 21.39 -2.69 -4.47
N LEU A 30 20.08 -2.57 -4.68
CA LEU A 30 19.05 -3.36 -4.01
C LEU A 30 18.52 -4.49 -4.90
N LEU A 31 18.11 -5.57 -4.25
CA LEU A 31 17.43 -6.71 -4.88
C LEU A 31 15.94 -6.69 -4.52
N PRO A 32 15.07 -7.35 -5.32
CA PRO A 32 13.65 -7.51 -4.98
C PRO A 32 13.42 -8.13 -3.59
N ASN A 33 14.37 -8.93 -3.09
CA ASN A 33 14.28 -9.49 -1.74
C ASN A 33 14.44 -8.43 -0.64
N HIS A 34 15.27 -7.39 -0.83
CA HIS A 34 15.36 -6.29 0.14
C HIS A 34 14.04 -5.54 0.28
N PHE A 35 13.34 -5.34 -0.84
CA PHE A 35 11.99 -4.77 -0.86
C PHE A 35 10.99 -5.63 -0.10
N ARG A 36 10.99 -6.95 -0.33
CA ARG A 36 10.14 -7.89 0.40
C ARG A 36 10.44 -7.89 1.90
N LEU A 37 11.71 -7.81 2.30
CA LEU A 37 12.09 -7.71 3.71
C LEU A 37 11.53 -6.45 4.37
N ALA A 38 11.56 -5.30 3.69
CA ALA A 38 10.94 -4.07 4.20
C ALA A 38 9.43 -4.23 4.42
N LEU A 39 8.72 -4.81 3.44
CA LEU A 39 7.29 -5.06 3.56
C LEU A 39 6.95 -6.02 4.73
N ALA A 40 7.76 -7.08 4.93
CA ALA A 40 7.61 -8.00 6.07
C ALA A 40 7.80 -7.28 7.41
N GLU A 41 8.87 -6.49 7.56
CA GLU A 41 9.15 -5.82 8.83
C GLU A 41 8.09 -4.76 9.16
N ILE A 42 7.56 -4.04 8.15
CA ILE A 42 6.42 -3.13 8.33
C ILE A 42 5.20 -3.92 8.81
N ALA A 43 4.81 -4.98 8.09
CA ALA A 43 3.65 -5.80 8.43
C ALA A 43 3.77 -6.37 9.84
N ARG A 44 4.93 -6.94 10.20
CA ARG A 44 5.20 -7.48 11.53
C ARG A 44 5.10 -6.42 12.62
N THR A 45 5.68 -5.24 12.40
CA THR A 45 5.63 -4.15 13.38
C THR A 45 4.19 -3.72 13.66
N VAL A 46 3.35 -3.63 12.62
CA VAL A 46 1.93 -3.32 12.79
C VAL A 46 1.21 -4.41 13.58
N LEU A 47 1.38 -5.68 13.19
CA LEU A 47 0.71 -6.81 13.83
C LEU A 47 1.13 -7.00 15.30
N VAL A 48 2.43 -6.94 15.59
CA VAL A 48 2.96 -7.05 16.96
C VAL A 48 2.51 -5.87 17.83
N GLY A 49 2.35 -4.69 17.23
CA GLY A 49 1.78 -3.53 17.91
C GLY A 49 0.27 -3.61 18.17
N GLY A 50 -0.40 -4.70 17.78
CA GLY A 50 -1.85 -4.90 17.93
C GLY A 50 -2.70 -4.31 16.80
N GLY A 51 -2.07 -3.80 15.74
CA GLY A 51 -2.75 -3.24 14.57
C GLY A 51 -3.16 -4.30 13.55
N THR A 52 -3.92 -3.86 12.55
CA THR A 52 -4.36 -4.67 11.41
C THR A 52 -3.88 -4.06 10.09
N LEU A 53 -3.93 -4.84 9.01
CA LEU A 53 -3.47 -4.47 7.68
C LEU A 53 -4.64 -4.39 6.71
N ALA A 54 -4.51 -3.54 5.70
CA ALA A 54 -5.41 -3.51 4.55
C ALA A 54 -4.59 -3.51 3.25
N TYR A 55 -4.98 -4.34 2.28
CA TYR A 55 -4.23 -4.51 1.04
C TYR A 55 -5.13 -4.70 -0.18
N GLY A 56 -4.78 -3.99 -1.26
CA GLY A 56 -5.38 -4.17 -2.59
C GLY A 56 -4.72 -5.35 -3.29
N GLY A 57 -5.41 -6.50 -3.29
CA GLY A 57 -4.85 -7.75 -3.73
C GLY A 57 -4.69 -7.87 -5.25
N HIS A 58 -3.58 -8.45 -5.67
CA HIS A 58 -3.46 -9.11 -6.98
C HIS A 58 -3.09 -10.58 -6.75
N LEU A 59 -3.87 -11.50 -7.29
CA LEU A 59 -3.82 -12.94 -6.96
C LEU A 59 -2.75 -13.70 -7.74
N ARG A 60 -1.53 -13.15 -7.83
CA ARG A 60 -0.39 -13.88 -8.40
C ARG A 60 0.25 -14.76 -7.30
N PRO A 61 0.59 -16.03 -7.60
CA PRO A 61 1.20 -16.94 -6.63
C PRO A 61 2.49 -16.41 -5.98
N ASP A 62 3.28 -15.66 -6.73
CA ASP A 62 4.55 -15.05 -6.32
C ASP A 62 4.44 -13.56 -5.95
N GLY A 63 3.20 -13.03 -5.92
CA GLY A 63 2.89 -11.63 -5.65
C GLY A 63 2.86 -11.28 -4.15
N HIS A 64 2.72 -9.98 -3.88
CA HIS A 64 2.69 -9.45 -2.52
C HIS A 64 1.50 -9.98 -1.69
N THR A 65 0.36 -10.33 -2.30
CA THR A 65 -0.79 -10.91 -1.59
C THR A 65 -0.43 -12.21 -0.88
N ALA A 66 0.16 -13.17 -1.59
CA ALA A 66 0.57 -14.46 -1.02
C ALA A 66 1.66 -14.28 0.05
N PHE A 67 2.53 -13.29 -0.14
CA PHE A 67 3.54 -12.91 0.84
C PHE A 67 2.93 -12.36 2.14
N LEU A 68 2.01 -11.39 2.04
CA LEU A 68 1.37 -10.78 3.21
C LEU A 68 0.54 -11.81 3.99
N LEU A 69 -0.16 -12.71 3.31
CA LEU A 69 -0.88 -13.81 3.96
C LEU A 69 0.04 -14.68 4.82
N ARG A 70 1.27 -14.98 4.34
CA ARG A 70 2.25 -15.74 5.14
C ARG A 70 2.77 -14.98 6.35
N GLU A 71 3.00 -13.67 6.24
CA GLU A 71 3.42 -12.87 7.39
C GLU A 71 2.31 -12.79 8.44
N VAL A 72 1.06 -12.62 8.00
CA VAL A 72 -0.10 -12.61 8.89
C VAL A 72 -0.32 -13.98 9.55
N GLN A 73 -0.15 -15.08 8.81
CA GLN A 73 -0.20 -16.44 9.38
C GLN A 73 0.81 -16.64 10.52
N ARG A 74 1.95 -15.95 10.46
CA ARG A 74 3.04 -16.10 11.42
C ARG A 74 2.95 -15.16 12.62
N TYR A 75 2.43 -13.95 12.42
CA TYR A 75 2.48 -12.87 13.43
C TYR A 75 1.12 -12.29 13.78
N GLY A 76 0.06 -12.66 13.08
CA GLY A 76 -1.28 -12.16 13.32
C GLY A 76 -1.95 -12.76 14.57
N PRO A 77 -2.85 -12.02 15.24
CA PRO A 77 -3.72 -12.58 16.26
C PRO A 77 -4.60 -13.71 15.67
N LEU A 78 -5.01 -14.66 16.52
CA LEU A 78 -5.80 -15.84 16.10
C LEU A 78 -7.31 -15.63 16.26
N ASP A 79 -7.69 -14.56 16.95
CA ASP A 79 -9.02 -14.27 17.45
C ASP A 79 -9.84 -13.36 16.51
N SER A 80 -9.17 -12.69 15.57
CA SER A 80 -9.83 -12.00 14.45
C SER A 80 -8.89 -11.89 13.23
N PRO A 81 -9.40 -11.89 11.99
CA PRO A 81 -8.56 -11.77 10.80
C PRO A 81 -7.87 -10.39 10.74
N PRO A 82 -6.54 -10.30 10.88
CA PRO A 82 -5.87 -9.01 10.96
C PRO A 82 -5.52 -8.42 9.59
N LEU A 83 -5.95 -9.04 8.48
CA LEU A 83 -5.80 -8.51 7.13
C LEU A 83 -7.17 -8.29 6.48
N LEU A 84 -7.43 -7.08 6.00
CA LEU A 84 -8.47 -6.81 5.02
C LEU A 84 -7.89 -6.95 3.62
N LEU A 85 -8.30 -7.99 2.89
CA LEU A 85 -7.93 -8.23 1.50
C LEU A 85 -9.07 -7.80 0.58
N ALA A 86 -8.91 -6.67 -0.11
CA ALA A 86 -9.87 -6.23 -1.10
C ALA A 86 -9.42 -6.61 -2.51
N LEU A 87 -10.29 -7.31 -3.25
CA LEU A 87 -10.05 -7.72 -4.62
C LEU A 87 -10.95 -6.92 -5.56
N ALA A 88 -10.32 -6.10 -6.39
CA ALA A 88 -11.00 -5.36 -7.45
C ALA A 88 -11.65 -6.28 -8.50
N TRP A 89 -12.74 -5.81 -9.11
CA TRP A 89 -13.52 -6.56 -10.10
C TRP A 89 -12.65 -7.20 -11.18
N GLN A 90 -11.80 -6.42 -11.83
CA GLN A 90 -10.98 -6.94 -12.92
C GLN A 90 -9.94 -8.00 -12.49
N ASN A 91 -9.60 -8.06 -11.19
CA ASN A 91 -8.66 -9.05 -10.68
C ASN A 91 -9.36 -10.38 -10.36
N HIS A 92 -10.46 -10.37 -9.59
CA HIS A 92 -11.10 -11.62 -9.18
C HIS A 92 -11.88 -12.30 -10.32
N ARG A 93 -12.34 -11.54 -11.32
CA ARG A 93 -12.99 -12.10 -12.51
C ARG A 93 -12.06 -12.95 -13.38
N GLN A 94 -10.75 -12.73 -13.28
CA GLN A 94 -9.73 -13.48 -14.00
C GLN A 94 -9.33 -14.80 -13.32
N VAL A 95 -9.82 -15.06 -12.11
CA VAL A 95 -9.49 -16.25 -11.32
C VAL A 95 -10.69 -17.18 -11.26
N PRO A 96 -10.55 -18.50 -11.45
CA PRO A 96 -11.65 -19.47 -11.31
C PRO A 96 -12.31 -19.40 -9.93
N LEU A 97 -13.64 -19.55 -9.86
CA LEU A 97 -14.37 -19.52 -8.58
C LEU A 97 -13.89 -20.57 -7.56
N PRO A 98 -13.56 -21.81 -7.94
CA PRO A 98 -13.02 -22.79 -7.00
C PRO A 98 -11.72 -22.31 -6.32
N GLU A 99 -10.88 -21.58 -7.05
CA GLU A 99 -9.64 -21.01 -6.52
C GLU A 99 -9.92 -19.83 -5.58
N LEU A 100 -10.91 -18.98 -5.90
CA LEU A 100 -11.34 -17.91 -4.98
C LEU A 100 -11.97 -18.46 -3.69
N ARG A 101 -12.77 -19.53 -3.78
CA ARG A 101 -13.33 -20.23 -2.62
C ARG A 101 -12.20 -20.79 -1.76
N ARG A 102 -11.23 -21.48 -2.38
CA ARG A 102 -10.05 -22.02 -1.71
C ARG A 102 -9.23 -20.93 -1.00
N LEU A 103 -8.98 -19.80 -1.68
CA LEU A 103 -8.30 -18.65 -1.07
C LEU A 103 -9.05 -18.17 0.18
N ARG A 104 -10.37 -17.98 0.09
CA ARG A 104 -11.19 -17.52 1.21
C ARG A 104 -11.17 -18.53 2.37
N ASP A 105 -11.21 -19.82 2.08
CA ASP A 105 -11.23 -20.87 3.10
C ASP A 105 -9.85 -21.00 3.78
N GLU A 106 -8.76 -21.01 3.01
CA GLU A 106 -7.38 -21.10 3.53
C GLU A 106 -6.95 -19.82 4.27
N ALA A 107 -7.42 -18.65 3.82
CA ALA A 107 -7.08 -17.37 4.40
C ALA A 107 -8.06 -16.94 5.51
N GLY A 108 -9.21 -17.61 5.71
CA GLY A 108 -10.33 -17.06 6.50
C GLY A 108 -10.00 -16.70 7.95
N LEU A 109 -9.04 -17.38 8.58
CA LEU A 109 -8.55 -17.04 9.93
C LEU A 109 -7.62 -15.81 9.95
N TYR A 110 -7.05 -15.47 8.80
CA TYR A 110 -5.95 -14.52 8.64
C TYR A 110 -6.36 -13.29 7.83
N ALA A 111 -7.37 -13.41 6.96
CA ALA A 111 -7.83 -12.33 6.11
C ALA A 111 -9.36 -12.32 5.94
N GLY A 112 -9.96 -11.17 6.25
CA GLY A 112 -11.28 -10.81 5.74
C GLY A 112 -11.16 -10.50 4.25
N THR A 113 -11.65 -11.39 3.40
CA THR A 113 -11.56 -11.24 1.94
C THR A 113 -12.85 -10.68 1.38
N VAL A 114 -12.78 -9.54 0.71
CA VAL A 114 -13.91 -8.89 0.04
C VAL A 114 -13.67 -8.80 -1.46
N PHE A 115 -14.74 -9.02 -2.23
CA PHE A 115 -14.75 -8.92 -3.69
C PHE A 115 -15.60 -7.72 -4.07
N LEU A 116 -15.05 -6.84 -4.90
CA LEU A 116 -15.71 -5.58 -5.25
C LEU A 116 -16.20 -5.62 -6.69
N ASP A 117 -17.34 -4.98 -6.94
CA ASP A 117 -17.82 -4.66 -8.28
C ASP A 117 -17.12 -3.39 -8.83
N PRO A 118 -17.34 -3.00 -10.11
CA PRO A 118 -16.72 -1.82 -10.69
C PRO A 118 -17.06 -0.50 -9.98
N ALA A 119 -18.14 -0.45 -9.22
CA ALA A 119 -18.56 0.72 -8.44
C ALA A 119 -18.02 0.70 -7.00
N GLY A 120 -17.36 -0.37 -6.57
CA GLY A 120 -16.81 -0.53 -5.23
C GLY A 120 -17.77 -1.16 -4.22
N GLY A 121 -18.91 -1.67 -4.69
CA GLY A 121 -19.83 -2.45 -3.86
C GLY A 121 -19.29 -3.85 -3.59
N GLU A 122 -19.41 -4.33 -2.36
CA GLU A 122 -19.12 -5.73 -2.04
C GLU A 122 -20.13 -6.66 -2.74
N VAL A 123 -19.61 -7.68 -3.42
CA VAL A 123 -20.41 -8.65 -4.19
C VAL A 123 -19.94 -10.08 -3.96
N ASP A 124 -20.84 -11.04 -4.16
CA ASP A 124 -20.44 -12.43 -4.32
C ASP A 124 -19.60 -12.57 -5.60
N PRO A 125 -18.38 -13.14 -5.55
CA PRO A 125 -17.56 -13.32 -6.75
C PRO A 125 -18.25 -14.20 -7.82
N ALA A 126 -19.22 -15.04 -7.43
CA ALA A 126 -20.03 -15.86 -8.34
C ALA A 126 -21.12 -15.07 -9.09
N ARG A 127 -21.34 -13.80 -8.76
CA ARG A 127 -22.34 -12.95 -9.43
C ARG A 127 -22.08 -12.92 -10.94
N GLU A 128 -23.09 -13.28 -11.74
CA GLU A 128 -23.05 -13.15 -13.21
C GLU A 128 -21.84 -13.87 -13.86
N ARG A 129 -21.44 -15.04 -13.35
CA ARG A 129 -20.49 -15.96 -14.01
C ARG A 129 -20.67 -17.42 -13.56
N GLY A 130 -20.11 -18.34 -14.35
CA GLY A 130 -19.83 -19.72 -13.91
C GLY A 130 -18.48 -19.82 -13.19
N ASP A 131 -18.03 -21.06 -12.97
CA ASP A 131 -16.77 -21.33 -12.26
C ASP A 131 -15.52 -20.85 -13.01
N GLU A 132 -15.56 -20.77 -14.34
CA GLU A 132 -14.45 -20.30 -15.18
C GLU A 132 -14.24 -18.78 -15.11
N PRO A 133 -13.03 -18.27 -15.43
CA PRO A 133 -12.77 -16.84 -15.60
C PRO A 133 -13.76 -16.18 -16.55
N ALA A 134 -14.18 -14.97 -16.20
CA ALA A 134 -15.12 -14.19 -16.99
C ALA A 134 -14.46 -12.94 -17.57
N PRO A 135 -14.77 -12.56 -18.81
CA PRO A 135 -14.25 -11.34 -19.41
C PRO A 135 -14.71 -10.13 -18.60
N VAL A 136 -13.87 -9.09 -18.59
CA VAL A 136 -14.13 -7.81 -17.96
C VAL A 136 -14.11 -6.76 -19.06
N ALA A 137 -15.14 -5.93 -19.14
CA ALA A 137 -15.19 -4.87 -20.14
C ALA A 137 -14.02 -3.90 -19.93
N GLU A 138 -13.41 -3.44 -21.03
CA GLU A 138 -12.26 -2.52 -20.94
C GLU A 138 -12.63 -1.23 -20.19
N ALA A 139 -13.86 -0.75 -20.38
CA ALA A 139 -14.40 0.41 -19.67
C ALA A 139 -14.45 0.25 -18.15
N ASP A 140 -14.53 -0.99 -17.63
CA ASP A 140 -14.64 -1.27 -16.20
C ASP A 140 -13.28 -1.48 -15.52
N ARG A 141 -12.21 -1.76 -16.28
CA ARG A 141 -10.91 -2.16 -15.71
C ARG A 141 -10.28 -1.09 -14.83
N ALA A 142 -10.17 0.13 -15.35
CA ALA A 142 -9.57 1.22 -14.60
C ALA A 142 -10.49 1.74 -13.47
N PRO A 143 -11.81 1.94 -13.70
CA PRO A 143 -12.74 2.28 -12.61
C PRO A 143 -12.76 1.27 -11.47
N ALA A 144 -12.73 -0.03 -11.75
CA ALA A 144 -12.73 -1.05 -10.71
C ALA A 144 -11.46 -1.04 -9.84
N LEU A 145 -10.30 -0.67 -10.40
CA LEU A 145 -9.08 -0.42 -9.63
C LEU A 145 -9.23 0.82 -8.73
N THR A 146 -9.77 1.92 -9.26
CA THR A 146 -10.06 3.14 -8.49
C THR A 146 -11.04 2.83 -7.35
N ALA A 147 -12.14 2.12 -7.64
CA ALA A 147 -13.16 1.78 -6.65
C ALA A 147 -12.59 0.94 -5.50
N MET A 148 -11.71 -0.03 -5.79
CA MET A 148 -11.00 -0.77 -4.75
C MET A 148 -10.07 0.11 -3.91
N ARG A 149 -9.36 1.05 -4.52
CA ARG A 149 -8.49 1.99 -3.79
C ARG A 149 -9.31 2.91 -2.89
N SER A 150 -10.43 3.44 -3.38
CA SER A 150 -11.36 4.24 -2.57
C SER A 150 -11.94 3.44 -1.41
N TYR A 151 -12.41 2.20 -1.67
CA TYR A 151 -12.90 1.29 -0.63
C TYR A 151 -11.87 1.10 0.50
N LEU A 152 -10.60 0.91 0.15
CA LEU A 152 -9.52 0.78 1.13
C LEU A 152 -9.16 2.10 1.80
N ALA A 153 -9.19 3.24 1.10
CA ALA A 153 -8.87 4.55 1.65
C ALA A 153 -9.81 4.93 2.81
N GLU A 154 -11.10 4.59 2.71
CA GLU A 154 -12.10 4.82 3.76
C GLU A 154 -11.93 3.91 5.00
N ARG A 155 -11.08 2.89 4.93
CA ARG A 155 -10.99 1.81 5.93
C ARG A 155 -9.62 1.69 6.57
N VAL A 156 -8.76 2.69 6.42
CA VAL A 156 -7.41 2.73 6.97
C VAL A 156 -7.18 4.00 7.77
N ASP A 157 -6.44 3.86 8.87
CA ASP A 157 -6.06 4.95 9.78
C ASP A 157 -4.67 5.53 9.45
N GLY A 158 -3.91 4.83 8.61
CA GLY A 158 -2.62 5.28 8.11
C GLY A 158 -2.22 4.48 6.87
N ARG A 159 -1.38 5.06 6.01
CA ARG A 159 -0.96 4.43 4.76
C ARG A 159 0.55 4.46 4.58
N VAL A 160 1.14 3.28 4.35
CA VAL A 160 2.55 3.13 4.03
C VAL A 160 2.71 2.93 2.53
N VAL A 161 3.59 3.72 1.93
CA VAL A 161 3.85 3.72 0.48
C VAL A 161 5.32 3.37 0.25
N ILE A 162 5.58 2.37 -0.60
CA ILE A 162 6.95 1.89 -0.86
C ILE A 162 7.12 1.45 -2.33
N GLY A 163 8.20 1.92 -2.96
CA GLY A 163 8.55 1.61 -4.36
C GLY A 163 7.62 2.27 -5.38
N GLY A 164 7.20 1.50 -6.39
CA GLY A 164 6.26 1.96 -7.42
C GLY A 164 6.83 2.01 -8.83
N ARG A 165 6.08 1.42 -9.76
CA ARG A 165 6.39 1.44 -11.18
C ARG A 165 5.94 2.76 -11.81
N ARG A 166 6.80 3.34 -12.64
CA ARG A 166 6.51 4.57 -13.40
C ARG A 166 5.73 4.33 -14.70
N SER A 167 5.68 3.07 -15.18
CA SER A 167 5.03 2.68 -16.43
C SER A 167 4.34 1.32 -16.30
N GLY A 168 3.51 0.95 -17.29
CA GLY A 168 2.83 -0.35 -17.34
C GLY A 168 1.78 -0.56 -16.24
N PHE A 169 1.21 0.52 -15.69
CA PHE A 169 0.10 0.47 -14.75
C PHE A 169 -1.24 0.31 -15.48
N GLY A 170 -2.16 -0.47 -14.90
CA GLY A 170 -3.47 -0.77 -15.49
C GLY A 170 -4.60 0.23 -15.17
N GLY A 171 -4.34 1.22 -14.32
CA GLY A 171 -5.32 2.25 -13.93
C GLY A 171 -5.28 3.48 -14.83
N ARG A 172 -6.10 4.49 -14.47
CA ARG A 172 -6.09 5.82 -15.11
C ARG A 172 -4.78 6.57 -14.84
N MET A 173 -4.13 6.24 -13.73
CA MET A 173 -2.83 6.74 -13.28
C MET A 173 -2.09 5.63 -12.50
N PRO A 174 -0.83 5.84 -12.09
CA PRO A 174 -0.12 4.91 -11.21
C PRO A 174 -0.87 4.69 -9.91
N GLY A 175 -1.01 3.42 -9.49
CA GLY A 175 -1.80 3.08 -8.32
C GLY A 175 -1.33 3.73 -7.02
N LEU A 176 -0.02 3.83 -6.82
CA LEU A 176 0.55 4.48 -5.63
C LEU A 176 0.25 5.99 -5.61
N ILE A 177 0.23 6.66 -6.76
CA ILE A 177 -0.15 8.08 -6.83
C ILE A 177 -1.63 8.24 -6.45
N GLU A 178 -2.50 7.40 -7.01
CA GLU A 178 -3.94 7.44 -6.69
C GLU A 178 -4.21 7.16 -5.21
N GLU A 179 -3.53 6.18 -4.62
CA GLU A 179 -3.66 5.87 -3.19
C GLU A 179 -3.15 7.00 -2.29
N VAL A 180 -2.13 7.75 -2.72
CA VAL A 180 -1.68 8.96 -2.01
C VAL A 180 -2.69 10.10 -2.16
N LEU A 181 -3.20 10.37 -3.35
CA LEU A 181 -4.23 11.39 -3.55
C LEU A 181 -5.47 11.11 -2.69
N LEU A 182 -5.94 9.86 -2.67
CA LEU A 182 -7.04 9.44 -1.81
C LEU A 182 -6.71 9.61 -0.32
N ALA A 183 -5.50 9.29 0.11
CA ALA A 183 -5.09 9.51 1.51
C ALA A 183 -5.07 11.01 1.87
N LEU A 184 -4.59 11.87 0.97
CA LEU A 184 -4.64 13.33 1.15
C LEU A 184 -6.09 13.84 1.24
N ASP A 185 -7.00 13.31 0.42
CA ASP A 185 -8.42 13.68 0.45
C ASP A 185 -9.11 13.29 1.77
N HIS A 186 -8.70 12.18 2.38
CA HIS A 186 -9.24 11.70 3.66
C HIS A 186 -8.48 12.23 4.88
N GLY A 187 -7.40 13.00 4.69
CA GLY A 187 -6.50 13.41 5.77
C GLY A 187 -5.78 12.24 6.46
N THR A 188 -5.63 11.11 5.77
CA THR A 188 -5.00 9.90 6.30
C THR A 188 -3.47 10.08 6.41
N PRO A 189 -2.85 9.86 7.58
CA PRO A 189 -1.41 9.86 7.77
C PRO A 189 -0.65 9.05 6.71
N LEU A 190 0.33 9.68 6.07
CA LEU A 190 1.16 9.10 5.02
C LEU A 190 2.57 8.77 5.52
N TYR A 191 3.03 7.56 5.25
CA TYR A 191 4.39 7.09 5.53
C TYR A 191 5.08 6.71 4.23
N LEU A 192 5.85 7.64 3.67
CA LEU A 192 6.48 7.52 2.36
C LEU A 192 7.89 6.95 2.48
N ALA A 193 8.04 5.63 2.30
CA ALA A 193 9.32 4.93 2.35
C ALA A 193 10.07 5.03 1.01
N GLY A 194 10.73 6.17 0.78
CA GLY A 194 11.37 6.52 -0.48
C GLY A 194 12.70 5.82 -0.77
N GLY A 195 13.31 5.16 0.22
CA GLY A 195 14.63 4.53 0.10
C GLY A 195 14.75 3.45 -0.99
N PHE A 196 13.63 2.99 -1.55
CA PHE A 196 13.58 2.04 -2.66
C PHE A 196 13.40 2.71 -4.03
N GLY A 197 13.37 4.04 -4.09
CA GLY A 197 13.13 4.81 -5.30
C GLY A 197 11.71 4.64 -5.85
N GLY A 198 11.59 4.70 -7.17
CA GLY A 198 10.34 4.52 -7.90
C GLY A 198 9.36 5.68 -7.69
N THR A 199 8.08 5.40 -7.90
CA THR A 199 7.01 6.41 -7.76
C THR A 199 6.94 7.03 -6.36
N THR A 200 7.26 6.29 -5.30
CA THR A 200 7.30 6.83 -3.93
C THR A 200 8.32 7.95 -3.79
N TRP A 201 9.49 7.82 -4.42
CA TRP A 201 10.49 8.89 -4.44
C TRP A 201 10.00 10.12 -5.22
N ASP A 202 9.32 9.89 -6.35
CA ASP A 202 8.77 10.99 -7.14
C ASP A 202 7.68 11.74 -6.38
N ILE A 203 6.84 11.03 -5.60
CA ILE A 203 5.84 11.61 -4.68
C ILE A 203 6.53 12.49 -3.63
N LEU A 204 7.56 11.98 -2.95
CA LEU A 204 8.33 12.72 -1.94
C LEU A 204 8.90 14.03 -2.52
N ARG A 205 9.44 13.97 -3.74
CA ARG A 205 10.01 15.15 -4.41
C ARG A 205 8.96 16.22 -4.69
N VAL A 206 7.82 15.86 -5.25
CA VAL A 206 6.79 16.85 -5.62
C VAL A 206 6.01 17.40 -4.43
N LEU A 207 5.96 16.66 -3.32
CA LEU A 207 5.41 17.14 -2.06
C LEU A 207 6.43 17.94 -1.22
N GLY A 208 7.69 18.06 -1.67
CA GLY A 208 8.74 18.77 -0.93
C GLY A 208 9.21 18.08 0.35
N LEU A 209 9.07 16.75 0.42
CA LEU A 209 9.32 15.93 1.61
C LEU A 209 10.65 15.13 1.55
N GLY A 210 11.35 15.17 0.41
CA GLY A 210 12.65 14.50 0.24
C GLY A 210 13.75 15.50 -0.12
N ASP A 211 15.00 15.13 0.14
CA ASP A 211 16.17 15.83 -0.40
C ASP A 211 16.29 15.53 -1.91
N PRO A 212 16.15 16.51 -2.81
CA PRO A 212 16.22 16.29 -4.25
C PRO A 212 17.51 15.59 -4.72
N ASP A 213 18.60 15.73 -3.96
CA ASP A 213 19.92 15.22 -4.31
C ASP A 213 20.15 13.76 -3.85
N TRP A 214 19.27 13.21 -3.00
CA TRP A 214 19.44 11.86 -2.44
C TRP A 214 19.39 10.75 -3.50
N LEU A 215 18.43 10.82 -4.43
CA LEU A 215 18.37 9.95 -5.60
C LEU A 215 18.21 10.79 -6.86
N PRO A 216 19.31 11.03 -7.60
CA PRO A 216 19.28 11.82 -8.80
C PRO A 216 18.40 11.17 -9.88
N PRO A 217 17.86 11.96 -10.83
CA PRO A 217 17.14 11.44 -11.98
C PRO A 217 17.97 10.41 -12.76
N ASP A 218 17.29 9.45 -13.38
CA ASP A 218 17.92 8.56 -14.36
C ASP A 218 17.95 9.28 -15.72
N GLU A 219 19.12 9.73 -16.15
CA GLU A 219 19.30 10.42 -17.43
C GLU A 219 19.00 9.52 -18.64
N GLY A 220 19.06 8.19 -18.47
CA GLY A 220 18.74 7.21 -19.50
C GLY A 220 17.28 6.77 -19.52
N ALA A 221 16.44 7.28 -18.62
CA ALA A 221 15.04 6.86 -18.54
C ALA A 221 14.22 7.31 -19.76
N GLU A 222 13.35 6.42 -20.23
CA GLU A 222 12.37 6.76 -21.25
C GLU A 222 11.43 7.87 -20.77
N PRO A 223 10.94 8.73 -21.70
CA PRO A 223 9.93 9.72 -21.35
C PRO A 223 8.73 9.09 -20.64
N PRO A 224 8.26 9.67 -19.52
CA PRO A 224 7.16 9.08 -18.77
C PRO A 224 5.85 9.13 -19.56
N ASP A 225 5.00 8.12 -19.34
CA ASP A 225 3.61 8.09 -19.83
C ASP A 225 2.92 9.44 -19.52
N PRO A 226 2.18 10.05 -20.45
CA PRO A 226 1.45 11.30 -20.19
C PRO A 226 0.57 11.22 -18.93
N ARG A 227 -0.07 10.07 -18.69
CA ARG A 227 -0.88 9.83 -17.48
C ARG A 227 -0.06 9.88 -16.20
N TYR A 228 1.21 9.46 -16.26
CA TYR A 228 2.14 9.58 -15.13
C TYR A 228 2.43 11.06 -14.83
N ARG A 229 2.76 11.83 -15.87
CA ARG A 229 3.05 13.27 -15.72
C ARG A 229 1.85 14.04 -15.17
N ASP A 230 0.67 13.78 -15.70
CA ASP A 230 -0.57 14.43 -15.25
C ASP A 230 -0.86 14.10 -13.78
N ALA A 231 -0.64 12.85 -13.36
CA ALA A 231 -0.83 12.41 -11.99
C ALA A 231 0.19 13.04 -11.02
N ILE A 232 1.46 13.17 -11.44
CA ILE A 232 2.48 13.89 -10.67
C ILE A 232 2.14 15.38 -10.54
N ALA A 233 1.64 16.02 -11.59
CA ALA A 233 1.19 17.41 -11.54
C ALA A 233 0.01 17.60 -10.57
N GLN A 234 -0.93 16.65 -10.55
CA GLN A 234 -2.03 16.63 -9.57
C GLN A 234 -1.52 16.53 -8.13
N LEU A 235 -0.52 15.69 -7.85
CA LEU A 235 0.10 15.61 -6.52
C LEU A 235 0.85 16.88 -6.13
N ALA A 236 1.61 17.47 -7.07
CA ALA A 236 2.36 18.70 -6.81
C ALA A 236 1.44 19.84 -6.36
N ALA A 237 0.22 19.92 -6.90
CA ALA A 237 -0.80 20.88 -6.48
C ALA A 237 -1.30 20.69 -5.04
N ARG A 238 -0.97 19.56 -4.39
CA ARG A 238 -1.38 19.17 -3.04
C ARG A 238 -0.23 19.19 -2.02
N ALA A 239 0.93 19.75 -2.36
CA ALA A 239 2.13 19.74 -1.50
C ALA A 239 1.90 20.32 -0.09
N GLY A 240 0.95 21.25 0.08
CA GLY A 240 0.58 21.84 1.36
C GLY A 240 -0.40 21.03 2.21
N ASP A 241 -0.97 19.95 1.66
CA ASP A 241 -2.10 19.23 2.27
C ASP A 241 -1.66 17.93 2.98
N VAL A 242 -0.36 17.72 3.13
CA VAL A 242 0.18 16.48 3.74
C VAL A 242 -0.20 16.45 5.23
N PRO A 243 -0.98 15.45 5.69
CA PRO A 243 -1.40 15.37 7.08
C PRO A 243 -0.24 15.04 8.01
N ASP A 244 -0.36 15.43 9.28
CA ASP A 244 0.56 14.98 10.32
C ASP A 244 0.54 13.46 10.42
N ASN A 245 1.72 12.85 10.49
CA ASN A 245 1.91 11.41 10.61
C ASN A 245 2.55 10.99 11.95
N GLY A 246 2.67 11.93 12.90
CA GLY A 246 3.26 11.71 14.22
C GLY A 246 4.80 11.66 14.22
N LEU A 247 5.43 11.82 13.06
CA LEU A 247 6.88 11.89 12.93
C LEU A 247 7.34 13.35 12.85
N THR A 248 8.47 13.62 13.48
CA THR A 248 9.19 14.89 13.31
C THR A 248 9.71 15.03 11.88
N THR A 249 10.03 16.25 11.45
CA THR A 249 10.65 16.51 10.14
C THR A 249 11.92 15.67 9.92
N GLN A 250 12.73 15.47 10.96
CA GLN A 250 13.96 14.66 10.86
C GLN A 250 13.65 13.17 10.71
N GLU A 251 12.65 12.66 11.43
CA GLU A 251 12.18 11.27 11.29
C GLU A 251 11.57 11.01 9.91
N ASN A 252 10.78 11.97 9.38
CA ASN A 252 10.26 11.89 8.02
C ASN A 252 11.36 11.91 6.96
N ARG A 253 12.39 12.75 7.12
CA ARG A 253 13.57 12.72 6.24
C ARG A 253 14.27 11.36 6.25
N ARG A 254 14.47 10.77 7.43
CA ARG A 254 15.04 9.42 7.56
C ARG A 254 14.18 8.36 6.87
N LEU A 255 12.86 8.41 7.04
CA LEU A 255 11.93 7.49 6.39
C LEU A 255 12.00 7.61 4.85
N ALA A 256 12.12 8.84 4.34
CA ALA A 256 12.22 9.12 2.92
C ALA A 256 13.48 8.52 2.26
N GLU A 257 14.58 8.41 3.00
CA GLU A 257 15.92 8.12 2.45
C GLU A 257 16.44 6.73 2.80
N THR A 258 15.87 6.06 3.81
CA THR A 258 16.37 4.76 4.28
C THR A 258 15.79 3.59 3.50
N HIS A 259 16.66 2.66 3.09
CA HIS A 259 16.28 1.34 2.56
C HIS A 259 16.40 0.24 3.62
N ARG A 260 16.59 0.59 4.90
CA ARG A 260 16.74 -0.38 6.00
C ARG A 260 15.37 -0.83 6.51
N PRO A 261 14.99 -2.11 6.35
CA PRO A 261 13.67 -2.61 6.77
C PRO A 261 13.27 -2.24 8.21
N SER A 262 14.18 -2.42 9.17
CA SER A 262 13.93 -2.16 10.59
C SER A 262 13.74 -0.66 10.90
N GLU A 263 14.43 0.22 10.18
CA GLU A 263 14.28 1.67 10.38
C GLU A 263 12.95 2.15 9.81
N ILE A 264 12.57 1.69 8.62
CA ILE A 264 11.27 2.00 8.01
C ILE A 264 10.15 1.54 8.95
N ALA A 265 10.19 0.27 9.35
CA ALA A 265 9.15 -0.31 10.21
C ALA A 265 9.08 0.40 11.57
N GLY A 266 10.23 0.71 12.18
CA GLY A 266 10.29 1.46 13.43
C GLY A 266 9.71 2.87 13.33
N LEU A 267 10.00 3.60 12.26
CA LEU A 267 9.45 4.94 12.02
C LEU A 267 7.94 4.88 11.74
N VAL A 268 7.47 3.93 10.94
CA VAL A 268 6.03 3.70 10.71
C VAL A 268 5.32 3.44 12.04
N GLY A 269 5.80 2.48 12.83
CA GLY A 269 5.19 2.14 14.13
C GLY A 269 5.23 3.30 15.13
N LEU A 270 6.33 4.08 15.13
CA LEU A 270 6.49 5.24 16.00
C LEU A 270 5.49 6.37 15.67
N GLY A 271 5.35 6.72 14.39
CA GLY A 271 4.42 7.76 13.96
C GLY A 271 2.98 7.37 14.25
N LEU A 272 2.58 6.15 13.87
CA LEU A 272 1.23 5.65 14.11
C LEU A 272 0.91 5.61 15.61
N GLY A 273 1.83 5.07 16.42
CA GLY A 273 1.64 4.96 17.86
C GLY A 273 1.52 6.30 18.56
N ARG A 274 2.26 7.33 18.11
CA ARG A 274 2.14 8.71 18.64
C ARG A 274 0.80 9.34 18.32
N LEU A 275 0.31 9.18 17.10
CA LEU A 275 -1.01 9.68 16.71
C LEU A 275 -2.13 8.98 17.49
N HIS A 276 -2.07 7.66 17.60
CA HIS A 276 -3.09 6.89 18.30
C HIS A 276 -3.10 7.17 19.81
N SER A 277 -1.93 7.34 20.43
CA SER A 277 -1.83 7.71 21.85
C SER A 277 -2.30 9.14 22.15
N ALA A 278 -2.43 9.99 21.13
CA ALA A 278 -2.94 11.36 21.28
C ALA A 278 -4.47 11.45 21.15
N THR A 279 -5.12 10.43 20.57
CA THR A 279 -6.57 10.38 20.35
C THR A 279 -7.33 9.50 21.34
N GLY A 280 -6.64 8.59 22.03
CA GLY A 280 -7.18 7.76 23.12
C GLY A 280 -6.98 8.37 24.50
#